data_AF-A0AAE3EY26-F1
#
_entry.id   AF-A0AAE3EY26-F1
#
_cell.length_a   1.000
_cell.length_b   1.000
_cell.length_c   1.000
_cell.angle_alpha   90.00
_cell.angle_beta   90.00
_cell.angle_gamma   90.00
#
_symmetry.space_group_name_H-M   'P 1'
#
loop_
_entity.id
_entity.type
_entity.pdbx_description
1 polymer ?
#
loop_
_entity_poly.entity_id
_entity_poly.type
_entity_poly.pdbx_seq_one_letter_code
_entity_poly.pdbx_strand_id
1 'polypeptide(L)'
;MEILKKILIVLFCVTLAILVYTACKPVVKDEGKTDDNQDYRGAPEQIITLGQAKELFDNYTERRVNLIEEYESREGQESFDASRYGEYDYETIKQYLAFIEHEAKAANVKISKLRIYFGNYPEKEKFEDGRAVKYPRKNTFLILPTLKKGADDYGFYINQGKDGKKEALLITERFPQDPGQKMGNVGSGTQSYASFVPNTAPSPYFAEESLILNEGSMIPPPRKKTDF
;
A
#
# COMPACT_ATOMS: atom_id res chain seq x y z
N MET A 1 -73.16 5.61 -37.10
CA MET A 1 -71.70 5.79 -37.22
C MET A 1 -71.14 6.93 -36.36
N GLU A 2 -71.85 8.03 -36.15
CA GLU A 2 -71.35 9.14 -35.31
C GLU A 2 -71.15 8.79 -33.83
N ILE A 3 -72.08 8.04 -33.23
CA ILE A 3 -72.03 7.67 -31.82
C ILE A 3 -70.82 6.76 -31.53
N LEU A 4 -70.52 5.83 -32.46
CA LEU A 4 -69.37 4.93 -32.34
C LEU A 4 -68.04 5.68 -32.45
N LYS A 5 -67.96 6.72 -33.29
CA LYS A 5 -66.79 7.60 -33.38
C LYS A 5 -66.59 8.42 -32.09
N LYS A 6 -67.67 8.94 -31.50
CA LYS A 6 -67.61 9.68 -30.22
C LYS A 6 -67.16 8.77 -29.07
N ILE A 7 -67.64 7.53 -29.01
CA ILE A 7 -67.21 6.53 -28.02
C ILE A 7 -65.73 6.19 -28.21
N LEU A 8 -65.28 5.97 -29.45
CA LEU A 8 -63.88 5.65 -29.74
C LEU A 8 -62.92 6.80 -29.38
N ILE A 9 -63.32 8.05 -29.62
CA ILE A 9 -62.56 9.25 -29.24
C ILE A 9 -62.49 9.39 -27.72
N VAL A 10 -63.59 9.18 -27.00
CA VAL A 10 -63.60 9.20 -25.53
C VAL A 10 -62.71 8.09 -24.97
N LEU A 11 -62.77 6.88 -25.54
CA LEU A 11 -61.92 5.77 -25.11
C LEU A 11 -60.43 6.07 -25.33
N PHE A 12 -60.09 6.69 -26.47
CA PHE A 12 -58.72 7.10 -26.78
C PHE A 12 -58.22 8.22 -25.88
N CYS A 13 -59.06 9.20 -25.53
CA CYS A 13 -58.70 10.27 -24.60
C CYS A 13 -58.49 9.73 -23.17
N VAL A 14 -59.29 8.75 -22.75
CA VAL A 14 -59.15 8.12 -21.42
C VAL A 14 -57.88 7.27 -21.35
N THR A 15 -57.54 6.50 -22.38
CA THR A 15 -56.30 5.72 -22.40
C THR A 15 -55.06 6.62 -22.49
N LEU A 16 -55.13 7.73 -23.23
CA LEU A 16 -54.05 8.73 -23.28
C LEU A 16 -53.86 9.43 -21.93
N ALA A 17 -54.95 9.75 -21.22
CA ALA A 17 -54.88 10.32 -19.87
C ALA A 17 -54.26 9.35 -18.85
N ILE A 18 -54.58 8.04 -18.93
CA ILE A 18 -54.00 7.01 -18.05
C ILE A 18 -52.48 6.83 -18.31
N LEU A 19 -52.03 6.96 -19.55
CA LEU A 19 -50.60 6.92 -19.93
C LEU A 19 -49.81 8.12 -19.42
N VAL A 20 -50.43 9.30 -19.28
CA VAL A 20 -49.77 10.50 -18.72
C VAL A 20 -49.64 10.42 -17.19
N TYR A 21 -50.57 9.76 -16.50
CA TYR A 21 -50.48 9.55 -15.04
C TYR A 21 -49.43 8.53 -14.61
N THR A 22 -49.04 7.57 -15.46
CA THR A 22 -47.96 6.62 -15.15
C THR A 22 -46.55 7.12 -15.48
N ALA A 23 -46.44 8.19 -16.29
CA ALA A 23 -45.16 8.77 -16.71
C ALA A 23 -44.58 9.82 -15.73
N CYS A 24 -45.33 10.21 -14.70
CA CYS A 24 -44.86 11.08 -13.61
C CYS A 24 -44.96 10.35 -12.27
N LYS A 25 -44.10 9.35 -12.06
CA LYS A 25 -43.61 9.14 -10.70
C LYS A 25 -42.53 10.22 -10.47
N PRO A 26 -42.70 11.16 -9.52
CA PRO A 26 -41.58 11.99 -9.15
C PRO A 26 -40.45 11.04 -8.74
N VAL A 27 -39.29 11.19 -9.37
CA VAL A 27 -38.04 10.69 -8.79
C VAL A 27 -37.95 11.42 -7.46
N VAL A 28 -38.36 10.74 -6.39
CA VAL A 28 -37.96 11.12 -5.05
C VAL A 28 -36.45 11.01 -5.10
N LYS A 29 -35.81 12.16 -5.32
CA LYS A 29 -34.42 12.28 -4.96
C LYS A 29 -34.40 12.11 -3.46
N ASP A 30 -34.05 10.91 -3.00
CA ASP A 30 -33.47 10.74 -1.68
C ASP A 30 -32.11 11.47 -1.70
N GLU A 31 -32.15 12.81 -1.63
CA GLU A 31 -31.04 13.60 -1.14
C GLU A 31 -31.03 13.43 0.38
N GLY A 32 -30.55 12.27 0.86
CA GLY A 32 -30.64 11.99 2.29
C GLY A 32 -30.34 10.57 2.71
N LYS A 33 -29.13 10.09 2.40
CA LYS A 33 -28.25 9.23 3.22
C LYS A 33 -27.39 8.40 2.27
N THR A 34 -26.26 8.97 1.85
CA THR A 34 -25.06 8.15 1.76
C THR A 34 -24.79 7.64 3.17
N ASP A 35 -25.27 6.43 3.45
CA ASP A 35 -24.79 5.62 4.57
C ASP A 35 -23.34 5.24 4.28
N ASP A 36 -22.46 6.24 4.40
CA ASP A 36 -21.00 6.06 4.38
C ASP A 36 -20.47 6.03 5.81
N ASN A 37 -21.29 5.54 6.74
CA ASN A 37 -20.78 5.17 8.05
C ASN A 37 -20.27 3.73 7.98
N GLN A 38 -19.25 3.51 7.13
CA GLN A 38 -18.42 2.33 7.26
C GLN A 38 -17.73 2.39 8.63
N ASP A 39 -18.30 1.68 9.60
CA ASP A 39 -17.64 1.24 10.84
C ASP A 39 -16.78 2.31 11.54
N TYR A 40 -17.30 3.53 11.74
CA TYR A 40 -16.61 4.53 12.55
C TYR A 40 -16.61 4.11 14.02
N ARG A 41 -15.47 3.61 14.50
CA ARG A 41 -15.27 3.16 15.90
C ARG A 41 -14.68 4.24 16.81
N GLY A 42 -14.70 5.49 16.38
CA GLY A 42 -13.99 6.58 17.06
C GLY A 42 -12.51 6.65 16.70
N ALA A 43 -11.83 7.61 17.31
CA ALA A 43 -10.39 7.81 17.16
C ALA A 43 -9.60 6.62 17.74
N PRO A 44 -8.59 6.09 17.04
CA PRO A 44 -7.67 5.10 17.59
C PRO A 44 -6.92 5.64 18.82
N GLU A 45 -6.72 4.78 19.83
CA GLU A 45 -5.99 5.11 21.06
C GLU A 45 -4.53 5.48 20.82
N GLN A 46 -3.97 5.12 19.65
CA GLN A 46 -2.59 5.38 19.25
C GLN A 46 -2.35 6.82 18.78
N ILE A 47 -3.39 7.65 18.64
CA ILE A 47 -3.23 9.07 18.26
C ILE A 47 -2.54 9.83 19.40
N ILE A 48 -1.41 10.46 19.08
CA ILE A 48 -0.62 11.28 20.01
C ILE A 48 -0.99 12.77 19.93
N THR A 49 -0.60 13.53 20.94
CA THR A 49 -0.77 14.99 20.94
C THR A 49 0.23 15.69 20.02
N LEU A 50 -0.07 16.93 19.59
CA LEU A 50 0.86 17.73 18.80
C LEU A 50 2.19 18.01 19.51
N GLY A 51 2.17 18.21 20.84
CA GLY A 51 3.38 18.40 21.64
C GLY A 51 4.29 17.17 21.62
N GLN A 52 3.72 15.97 21.77
CA GLN A 52 4.47 14.71 21.65
C GLN A 52 5.03 14.52 20.23
N ALA A 53 4.25 14.84 19.20
CA ALA A 53 4.72 14.77 17.82
C ALA A 53 5.93 15.68 17.57
N LYS A 54 5.88 16.93 18.07
CA LYS A 54 7.01 17.86 18.00
C LYS A 54 8.24 17.33 18.75
N GLU A 55 8.06 16.81 19.96
CA GLU A 55 9.17 16.25 20.75
C GLU A 55 9.87 15.09 20.01
N LEU A 56 9.11 14.22 19.34
CA LEU A 56 9.67 13.14 18.52
C LEU A 56 10.46 13.69 17.32
N PHE A 57 9.93 14.70 16.64
CA PHE A 57 10.59 15.34 15.49
C PHE A 57 11.89 16.05 15.89
N ASP A 58 11.87 16.82 16.99
CA ASP A 58 13.04 17.53 17.50
C ASP A 58 14.12 16.53 17.94
N ASN A 59 13.75 15.47 18.68
CA ASN A 59 14.68 14.41 19.07
C ASN A 59 15.32 13.69 17.87
N TYR A 60 14.58 13.44 16.79
CA TYR A 60 15.15 12.87 15.58
C TYR A 60 16.17 13.82 14.93
N THR A 61 15.88 15.12 14.91
CA THR A 61 16.83 16.14 14.44
C THR A 61 18.14 16.08 15.21
N GLU A 62 18.06 16.14 16.53
CA GLU A 62 19.23 16.23 17.39
C GLU A 62 20.04 14.94 17.39
N ARG A 63 19.38 13.77 17.36
CA ARG A 63 20.02 12.47 17.60
C ARG A 63 20.32 11.65 16.35
N ARG A 64 19.74 12.00 15.19
CA ARG A 64 19.84 11.18 13.97
C ARG A 64 20.27 11.98 12.75
N VAL A 65 19.67 13.15 12.50
CA VAL A 65 19.94 13.89 11.27
C VAL A 65 21.41 14.22 11.10
N ASN A 66 22.04 14.86 12.08
CA ASN A 66 23.45 15.22 11.97
C ASN A 66 24.36 13.99 11.75
N LEU A 67 24.07 12.86 12.38
CA LEU A 67 24.86 11.63 12.22
C LEU A 67 24.72 11.03 10.81
N ILE A 68 23.49 11.02 10.28
CA ILE A 68 23.21 10.54 8.92
C ILE A 68 23.89 11.44 7.90
N GLU A 69 23.72 12.76 8.03
CA GLU A 69 24.30 13.73 7.09
C GLU A 69 25.82 13.70 7.11
N GLU A 70 26.46 13.61 8.27
CA GLU A 70 27.92 13.49 8.39
C GLU A 70 28.43 12.20 7.74
N TYR A 71 27.78 11.06 8.03
CA TYR A 71 28.19 9.77 7.47
C TYR A 71 28.05 9.75 5.94
N GLU A 72 26.86 10.07 5.43
CA GLU A 72 26.57 10.01 4.00
C GLU A 72 27.34 11.05 3.18
N SER A 73 27.64 12.22 3.77
CA SER A 73 28.49 13.23 3.11
C SER A 73 29.95 12.82 3.05
N ARG A 74 30.44 11.95 3.95
CA ARG A 74 31.80 11.39 3.87
C ARG A 74 31.94 10.31 2.81
N GLU A 75 30.91 9.47 2.68
CA GLU A 75 30.87 8.40 1.68
C GLU A 75 30.56 8.94 0.27
N GLY A 76 29.91 10.11 0.18
CA GLY A 76 29.60 10.80 -1.08
C GLY A 76 30.55 11.93 -1.47
N GLN A 77 30.36 12.43 -2.70
CA GLN A 77 31.07 13.61 -3.22
C GLN A 77 30.31 14.93 -3.00
N GLU A 78 29.08 14.88 -2.46
CA GLU A 78 28.19 16.03 -2.30
C GLU A 78 27.57 16.07 -0.90
N SER A 79 27.13 17.26 -0.48
CA SER A 79 26.41 17.42 0.78
C SER A 79 25.14 16.59 0.81
N PHE A 80 24.93 15.83 1.88
CA PHE A 80 23.77 14.98 2.03
C PHE A 80 22.77 15.57 3.03
N ASP A 81 21.51 15.74 2.61
CA ASP A 81 20.41 16.10 3.50
C ASP A 81 19.61 14.86 3.94
N ALA A 82 19.44 14.62 5.24
CA ALA A 82 18.73 13.43 5.71
C ALA A 82 17.23 13.48 5.39
N SER A 83 16.65 12.33 5.03
CA SER A 83 15.20 12.22 4.85
C SER A 83 14.47 12.47 6.17
N ARG A 84 13.42 13.30 6.12
CA ARG A 84 12.63 13.69 7.30
C ARG A 84 11.24 13.05 7.34
N TYR A 85 10.66 12.83 6.16
CA TYR A 85 9.41 12.12 5.99
C TYR A 85 9.41 11.41 4.64
N GLY A 86 8.49 10.48 4.47
CA GLY A 86 8.05 10.04 3.16
C GLY A 86 6.55 9.97 3.15
N GLU A 87 5.97 10.22 1.99
CA GLU A 87 4.53 10.35 1.83
C GLU A 87 4.05 9.53 0.65
N TYR A 88 2.79 9.14 0.73
CA TYR A 88 2.02 8.60 -0.38
C TYR A 88 0.79 9.49 -0.53
N ASP A 89 0.31 9.63 -1.76
CA ASP A 89 -1.02 10.17 -1.97
C ASP A 89 -2.04 9.30 -1.23
N TYR A 90 -3.03 9.94 -0.61
CA TYR A 90 -4.03 9.26 0.22
C TYR A 90 -4.76 8.15 -0.56
N GLU A 91 -5.06 8.39 -1.84
CA GLU A 91 -5.72 7.41 -2.71
C GLU A 91 -4.83 6.21 -3.02
N THR A 92 -3.50 6.38 -3.10
CA THR A 92 -2.57 5.27 -3.27
C THR A 92 -2.61 4.33 -2.07
N ILE A 93 -2.67 4.86 -0.84
CA ILE A 93 -2.80 4.02 0.36
C ILE A 93 -4.14 3.30 0.37
N LYS A 94 -5.26 3.98 0.07
CA LYS A 94 -6.57 3.32 -0.01
C LYS A 94 -6.59 2.19 -1.04
N GLN A 95 -6.07 2.46 -2.24
CA GLN A 95 -5.96 1.46 -3.30
C GLN A 95 -5.09 0.28 -2.84
N TYR A 96 -3.96 0.55 -2.19
CA TYR A 96 -3.06 -0.47 -1.69
C TYR A 96 -3.73 -1.37 -0.63
N LEU A 97 -4.45 -0.78 0.34
CA LEU A 97 -5.19 -1.53 1.35
C LEU A 97 -6.26 -2.43 0.70
N ALA A 98 -7.02 -1.90 -0.26
CA ALA A 98 -8.00 -2.70 -1.00
C ALA A 98 -7.35 -3.83 -1.81
N PHE A 99 -6.19 -3.56 -2.43
CA PHE A 99 -5.44 -4.55 -3.19
C PHE A 99 -4.95 -5.71 -2.30
N ILE A 100 -4.26 -5.42 -1.19
CA ILE A 100 -3.75 -6.49 -0.32
C ILE A 100 -4.89 -7.29 0.34
N GLU A 101 -6.04 -6.66 0.63
CA GLU A 101 -7.22 -7.35 1.14
C GLU A 101 -7.84 -8.28 0.09
N HIS A 102 -7.93 -7.84 -1.16
CA HIS A 102 -8.36 -8.68 -2.28
C HIS A 102 -7.46 -9.91 -2.45
N GLU A 103 -6.15 -9.69 -2.45
CA GLU A 103 -5.15 -10.74 -2.58
C GLU A 103 -5.16 -11.73 -1.42
N ALA A 104 -5.23 -11.23 -0.18
CA ALA A 104 -5.34 -12.06 1.01
C ALA A 104 -6.62 -12.92 0.99
N LYS A 105 -7.75 -12.34 0.57
CA LYS A 105 -9.03 -13.06 0.43
C LYS A 105 -8.94 -14.17 -0.63
N ALA A 106 -8.32 -13.89 -1.78
CA ALA A 106 -8.13 -14.87 -2.83
C ALA A 106 -7.25 -16.05 -2.38
N ALA A 107 -6.28 -15.80 -1.50
CA ALA A 107 -5.44 -16.80 -0.86
C ALA A 107 -6.02 -17.40 0.43
N ASN A 108 -7.26 -17.05 0.80
CA ASN A 108 -7.95 -17.50 2.01
C ASN A 108 -7.16 -17.26 3.32
N VAL A 109 -6.48 -16.11 3.41
CA VAL A 109 -5.78 -15.64 4.60
C VAL A 109 -6.31 -14.30 5.07
N LYS A 110 -6.09 -13.98 6.35
CA LYS A 110 -6.45 -12.69 6.94
C LYS A 110 -5.19 -11.90 7.25
N ILE A 111 -5.18 -10.63 6.86
CA ILE A 111 -4.14 -9.69 7.27
C ILE A 111 -4.29 -9.40 8.77
N SER A 112 -3.22 -9.56 9.53
CA SER A 112 -3.19 -9.32 10.96
C SER A 112 -2.62 -7.95 11.31
N LYS A 113 -1.54 -7.51 10.64
CA LYS A 113 -0.90 -6.20 10.82
C LYS A 113 -0.31 -5.69 9.51
N LEU A 114 -0.11 -4.37 9.43
CA LEU A 114 0.82 -3.75 8.49
C LEU A 114 2.14 -3.48 9.20
N ARG A 115 3.22 -4.04 8.66
CA ARG A 115 4.57 -3.84 9.18
C ARG A 115 5.30 -2.84 8.30
N ILE A 116 5.91 -1.84 8.94
CA ILE A 116 6.72 -0.83 8.25
C ILE A 116 8.19 -1.13 8.55
N TYR A 117 8.98 -1.45 7.53
CA TYR A 117 10.44 -1.58 7.64
C TYR A 117 11.10 -0.29 7.19
N PHE A 118 12.13 0.13 7.92
CA PHE A 118 13.06 1.15 7.45
C PHE A 118 14.12 0.50 6.57
N GLY A 119 14.47 1.16 5.47
CA GLY A 119 15.53 0.74 4.57
C GLY A 119 16.26 1.93 3.96
N ASN A 120 17.22 1.64 3.10
CA ASN A 120 17.93 2.64 2.31
C ASN A 120 17.94 2.22 0.85
N TYR A 121 17.79 3.19 -0.04
CA TYR A 121 18.00 2.96 -1.45
C TYR A 121 19.49 2.66 -1.71
N PRO A 122 19.79 1.70 -2.59
CA PRO A 122 21.17 1.37 -2.93
C PRO A 122 21.84 2.51 -3.71
N GLU A 123 23.16 2.59 -3.66
CA GLU A 123 23.96 3.48 -4.50
C GLU A 123 24.13 2.90 -5.91
N LYS A 124 23.05 2.88 -6.68
CA LYS A 124 23.03 2.48 -8.09
C LYS A 124 21.92 3.19 -8.82
N GLU A 125 22.01 3.28 -10.15
CA GLU A 125 21.00 3.98 -10.96
C GLU A 125 19.70 3.18 -11.12
N LYS A 126 19.77 1.85 -11.12
CA LYS A 126 18.62 0.97 -11.40
C LYS A 126 18.61 -0.27 -10.52
N PHE A 127 17.40 -0.74 -10.19
CA PHE A 127 17.17 -2.07 -9.66
C PHE A 127 17.40 -3.14 -10.74
N GLU A 128 17.47 -4.41 -10.33
CA GLU A 128 17.69 -5.53 -11.24
C GLU A 128 16.53 -5.71 -12.24
N ASP A 129 15.32 -5.29 -11.86
CA ASP A 129 14.14 -5.25 -12.71
C ASP A 129 14.13 -4.06 -13.70
N GLY A 130 15.17 -3.22 -13.70
CA GLY A 130 15.35 -2.09 -14.59
C GLY A 130 14.69 -0.79 -14.12
N ARG A 131 13.92 -0.78 -13.02
CA ARG A 131 13.36 0.45 -12.45
C ARG A 131 14.46 1.37 -11.93
N ALA A 132 14.30 2.67 -12.12
CA ALA A 132 15.26 3.66 -11.63
C ALA A 132 15.23 3.76 -10.09
N VAL A 133 16.41 3.88 -9.50
CA VAL A 133 16.55 4.24 -8.08
C VAL A 133 16.41 5.76 -8.00
N LYS A 134 15.25 6.23 -7.55
CA LYS A 134 14.92 7.66 -7.53
C LYS A 134 15.77 8.48 -6.55
N TYR A 135 16.12 7.88 -5.41
CA TYR A 135 16.79 8.58 -4.31
C TYR A 135 17.97 7.77 -3.74
N PRO A 136 19.08 7.59 -4.49
CA PRO A 136 20.22 6.79 -4.05
C PRO A 136 20.70 7.17 -2.64
N ARG A 137 21.02 6.17 -1.82
CA ARG A 137 21.47 6.26 -0.42
C ARG A 137 20.45 6.82 0.59
N LYS A 138 19.38 7.46 0.13
CA LYS A 138 18.34 8.01 1.03
C LYS A 138 17.59 6.89 1.74
N ASN A 139 17.17 7.17 2.97
CA ASN A 139 16.27 6.29 3.69
C ASN A 139 14.94 6.17 2.94
N THR A 140 14.27 5.04 3.13
CA THR A 140 12.94 4.74 2.62
C THR A 140 12.24 3.83 3.62
N PHE A 141 10.98 3.54 3.36
CA PHE A 141 10.26 2.51 4.10
C PHE A 141 9.48 1.57 3.18
N LEU A 142 9.29 0.35 3.67
CA LEU A 142 8.55 -0.72 3.02
C LEU A 142 7.32 -1.04 3.87
N ILE A 143 6.14 -1.04 3.26
CA ILE A 143 4.91 -1.48 3.93
C ILE A 143 4.65 -2.92 3.51
N LEU A 144 4.51 -3.80 4.50
CA LEU A 144 4.35 -5.24 4.32
C LEU A 144 3.14 -5.75 5.11
N PRO A 145 2.13 -6.38 4.48
CA PRO A 145 1.10 -7.07 5.21
C PRO A 145 1.65 -8.32 5.88
N THR A 146 1.09 -8.63 7.04
CA THR A 146 1.44 -9.83 7.80
C THR A 146 0.21 -10.68 8.03
N LEU A 147 0.42 -11.98 8.23
CA LEU A 147 -0.59 -12.94 8.66
C LEU A 147 -0.15 -13.60 9.96
N LYS A 148 -1.13 -14.06 10.74
CA LYS A 148 -0.85 -14.80 11.98
C LYS A 148 -0.59 -16.28 11.66
N LYS A 149 0.53 -16.82 12.16
CA LYS A 149 0.85 -18.25 12.13
C LYS A 149 1.28 -18.66 13.54
N GLY A 150 0.38 -19.34 14.26
CA GLY A 150 0.57 -19.61 15.70
C GLY A 150 0.44 -18.33 16.54
N ALA A 151 1.45 -18.06 17.37
CA ALA A 151 1.47 -16.87 18.24
C ALA A 151 1.98 -15.61 17.53
N ASP A 152 2.74 -15.76 16.44
CA ASP A 152 3.48 -14.68 15.80
C ASP A 152 2.85 -14.21 14.48
N ASP A 153 3.26 -13.02 14.05
CA ASP A 153 2.89 -12.43 12.76
C ASP A 153 4.05 -12.49 11.78
N TYR A 154 3.80 -13.02 10.58
CA TYR A 154 4.80 -13.19 9.53
C TYR A 154 4.42 -12.40 8.29
N GLY A 155 5.40 -11.78 7.65
CA GLY A 155 5.23 -11.19 6.33
C GLY A 155 5.00 -12.27 5.28
N PHE A 156 4.12 -12.02 4.33
CA PHE A 156 3.76 -12.98 3.29
C PHE A 156 3.72 -12.34 1.90
N TYR A 157 3.79 -13.19 0.88
CA TYR A 157 3.57 -12.84 -0.53
C TYR A 157 2.61 -13.86 -1.17
N ILE A 158 2.13 -13.56 -2.37
CA ILE A 158 1.22 -14.46 -3.08
C ILE A 158 1.98 -15.24 -4.14
N ASN A 159 1.76 -16.55 -4.16
CA ASN A 159 2.18 -17.43 -5.23
C ASN A 159 0.95 -17.89 -6.02
N GLN A 160 1.01 -17.84 -7.35
CA GLN A 160 -0.09 -18.26 -8.21
C GLN A 160 0.20 -19.61 -8.87
N GLY A 161 -0.43 -20.69 -8.40
CA GLY A 161 -0.25 -22.03 -8.95
C GLY A 161 -0.66 -22.17 -10.43
N LYS A 162 -0.27 -23.32 -11.03
CA LYS A 162 -0.64 -23.72 -12.42
C LYS A 162 -2.13 -23.65 -12.72
N ASP A 163 -2.94 -23.88 -11.71
CA ASP A 163 -4.40 -23.90 -11.71
C ASP A 163 -5.02 -22.51 -11.51
N GLY A 164 -4.19 -21.47 -11.37
CA GLY A 164 -4.63 -20.11 -11.06
C GLY A 164 -4.97 -19.91 -9.58
N LYS A 165 -4.78 -20.91 -8.73
CA LYS A 165 -5.05 -20.80 -7.30
C LYS A 165 -3.97 -19.96 -6.63
N LYS A 166 -4.39 -18.96 -5.87
CA LYS A 166 -3.51 -18.10 -5.08
C LYS A 166 -3.24 -18.76 -3.72
N GLU A 167 -1.98 -18.78 -3.32
CA GLU A 167 -1.51 -19.27 -2.02
C GLU A 167 -0.62 -18.23 -1.36
N ALA A 168 -0.81 -18.01 -0.06
CA ALA A 168 0.04 -17.12 0.72
C ALA A 168 1.24 -17.89 1.28
N LEU A 169 2.45 -17.45 0.92
CA LEU A 169 3.70 -18.04 1.39
C LEU A 169 4.47 -17.04 2.27
N LEU A 170 5.24 -17.54 3.22
CA LEU A 170 6.00 -16.67 4.13
C LEU A 170 7.28 -16.15 3.48
N ILE A 171 7.55 -14.86 3.67
CA ILE A 171 8.80 -14.24 3.20
C ILE A 171 10.03 -14.88 3.86
N THR A 172 9.92 -15.31 5.12
CA THR A 172 11.01 -15.98 5.85
C THR A 172 11.34 -17.36 5.30
N GLU A 173 10.39 -18.03 4.65
CA GLU A 173 10.64 -19.31 3.98
C GLU A 173 11.37 -19.09 2.64
N ARG A 174 11.12 -17.95 1.99
CA ARG A 174 11.80 -17.53 0.75
C ARG A 174 13.20 -16.97 0.95
N PHE A 175 13.43 -16.28 2.08
CA PHE A 175 14.70 -15.68 2.49
C PHE A 175 15.05 -16.13 3.91
N PRO A 176 15.50 -17.39 4.10
CA PRO A 176 15.86 -17.89 5.40
C PRO A 176 17.00 -17.05 5.98
N GLN A 177 16.80 -16.57 7.21
CA GLN A 177 17.85 -15.89 7.95
C GLN A 177 18.86 -16.92 8.45
N ASP A 178 20.15 -16.65 8.28
CA ASP A 178 21.20 -17.46 8.92
C ASP A 178 21.13 -17.22 10.44
N PRO A 179 20.91 -18.26 11.28
CA PRO A 179 20.89 -18.12 12.74
C PRO A 179 22.15 -17.48 13.33
N GLY A 180 23.27 -17.49 12.60
CA GLY A 180 24.54 -16.87 13.02
C GLY A 180 24.70 -15.39 12.64
N GLN A 181 23.89 -14.84 11.73
CA GLN A 181 23.97 -13.44 11.33
C GLN A 181 23.15 -12.56 12.28
N LYS A 182 23.85 -11.74 13.08
CA LYS A 182 23.20 -10.67 13.85
C LYS A 182 22.67 -9.61 12.89
N MET A 183 21.42 -9.18 13.08
CA MET A 183 20.82 -8.04 12.39
C MET A 183 21.74 -6.82 12.55
N GLY A 184 22.39 -6.37 11.46
CA GLY A 184 23.33 -5.24 11.45
C GLY A 184 24.82 -5.59 11.37
N ASN A 185 25.22 -6.87 11.29
CA ASN A 185 26.60 -7.25 11.05
C ASN A 185 26.84 -7.55 9.57
N VAL A 186 27.01 -6.51 8.75
CA VAL A 186 27.59 -6.67 7.42
C VAL A 186 29.11 -6.66 7.59
N GLY A 187 29.67 -7.83 7.90
CA GLY A 187 31.11 -7.99 8.02
C GLY A 187 31.80 -7.54 6.72
N SER A 188 32.78 -6.65 6.85
CA SER A 188 33.67 -6.29 5.75
C SER A 188 34.34 -7.56 5.21
N GLY A 189 34.01 -7.97 3.99
CA GLY A 189 34.79 -8.98 3.28
C GLY A 189 34.08 -10.22 2.75
N THR A 190 32.75 -10.28 2.74
CA THR A 190 32.07 -11.35 1.98
C THR A 190 30.93 -10.74 1.17
N GLN A 191 31.19 -10.50 -0.12
CA GLN A 191 30.13 -10.37 -1.12
C GLN A 191 29.18 -11.55 -0.92
N SER A 192 27.91 -11.28 -0.60
CA SER A 192 26.88 -12.32 -0.63
C SER A 192 26.74 -12.77 -2.07
N TYR A 193 27.54 -13.76 -2.47
CA TYR A 193 27.23 -14.57 -3.63
C TYR A 193 25.90 -15.23 -3.31
N ALA A 194 24.85 -14.84 -4.03
CA ALA A 194 23.66 -15.67 -4.14
C ALA A 194 24.16 -17.08 -4.47
N SER A 195 24.00 -18.02 -3.55
CA SER A 195 24.37 -19.41 -3.78
C SER A 195 23.55 -19.91 -4.95
N PHE A 196 24.15 -19.91 -6.14
CA PHE A 196 23.69 -20.67 -7.29
C PHE A 196 23.87 -22.15 -6.92
N VAL A 197 22.91 -22.69 -6.18
CA VAL A 197 22.59 -24.11 -6.31
C VAL A 197 21.90 -24.22 -7.67
N PRO A 198 22.49 -24.90 -8.66
CA PRO A 198 21.86 -25.05 -9.96
C PRO A 198 20.69 -26.02 -9.79
N ASN A 199 19.50 -25.49 -9.52
CA ASN A 199 18.30 -26.29 -9.58
C ASN A 199 17.96 -26.44 -11.08
N THR A 200 18.43 -27.53 -11.70
CA THR A 200 18.19 -27.87 -13.11
C THR A 200 16.76 -28.37 -13.38
N ALA A 201 15.80 -28.01 -12.53
CA ALA A 201 14.40 -28.07 -12.89
C ALA A 201 14.00 -26.68 -13.37
N PRO A 202 13.41 -26.51 -14.57
CA PRO A 202 12.76 -25.26 -14.90
C PRO A 202 11.63 -25.10 -13.88
N SER A 203 11.89 -24.36 -12.79
CA SER A 203 10.83 -23.94 -11.91
C SER A 203 10.00 -23.01 -12.77
N PRO A 204 8.77 -23.40 -13.15
CA PRO A 204 7.91 -22.47 -13.84
C PRO A 204 7.81 -21.25 -12.94
N TYR A 205 8.24 -20.10 -13.47
CA TYR A 205 8.00 -18.77 -12.94
C TYR A 205 6.48 -18.56 -12.91
N PHE A 206 5.81 -19.24 -12.01
CA PHE A 206 4.53 -18.81 -11.52
C PHE A 206 4.78 -17.50 -10.82
N ALA A 207 4.07 -16.46 -11.26
CA ALA A 207 4.32 -15.09 -10.89
C ALA A 207 4.27 -14.94 -9.36
N GLU A 208 5.44 -14.85 -8.73
CA GLU A 208 5.55 -14.42 -7.34
C GLU A 208 5.05 -12.97 -7.29
N GLU A 209 3.88 -12.76 -6.69
CA GLU A 209 3.24 -11.46 -6.60
C GLU A 209 3.60 -10.84 -5.24
N SER A 210 4.47 -9.84 -5.28
CA SER A 210 4.86 -9.06 -4.11
C SER A 210 3.70 -8.19 -3.64
N LEU A 211 3.43 -8.24 -2.33
CA LEU A 211 2.48 -7.33 -1.67
C LEU A 211 3.16 -6.15 -0.98
N ILE A 212 4.46 -5.95 -1.21
CA ILE A 212 5.25 -4.92 -0.54
C ILE A 212 5.09 -3.59 -1.29
N LEU A 213 4.59 -2.57 -0.60
CA LEU A 213 4.58 -1.22 -1.12
C LEU A 213 5.88 -0.50 -0.77
N ASN A 214 6.56 -0.02 -1.80
CA ASN A 214 7.65 0.95 -1.73
C ASN A 214 7.38 2.02 -2.79
N GLU A 215 8.09 3.15 -2.72
CA GLU A 215 7.94 4.32 -3.60
C GLU A 215 6.98 5.40 -3.11
N GLY A 216 6.96 5.62 -1.79
CA GLY A 216 6.55 6.92 -1.27
C GLY A 216 7.51 7.99 -1.81
N SER A 217 7.01 9.20 -2.03
CA SER A 217 7.85 10.36 -2.29
C SER A 217 8.69 10.59 -1.03
N MET A 218 9.90 10.05 -1.01
CA MET A 218 10.91 10.35 0.00
C MET A 218 11.49 11.72 -0.35
N ILE A 219 10.81 12.77 0.09
CA ILE A 219 11.25 14.15 -0.15
C ILE A 219 12.36 14.43 0.87
N PRO A 220 13.65 14.60 0.48
CA PRO A 220 14.56 15.35 1.32
C PRO A 220 13.96 16.76 1.40
N PRO A 221 13.51 17.23 2.57
CA PRO A 221 12.88 18.53 2.62
C PRO A 221 13.92 19.57 2.19
N PRO A 222 13.53 20.60 1.43
CA PRO A 222 14.32 21.83 1.42
C PRO A 222 14.51 22.21 2.89
N ARG A 223 15.75 22.54 3.29
CA ARG A 223 16.21 22.77 4.69
C ARG A 223 15.35 23.70 5.58
N LYS A 224 14.22 24.25 5.10
CA LYS A 224 13.40 25.27 5.76
C LYS A 224 11.87 25.12 5.62
N LYS A 225 11.34 23.97 5.22
CA LYS A 225 9.88 23.75 5.14
C LYS A 225 9.49 22.36 5.65
N THR A 226 9.55 22.17 6.97
CA THR A 226 8.91 21.04 7.65
C THR A 226 7.68 21.53 8.39
N ASP A 227 6.72 20.65 8.62
CA ASP A 227 5.47 20.98 9.34
C ASP A 227 5.68 21.11 10.87
N PHE A 228 6.89 20.84 11.36
CA PHE A 228 7.31 20.84 12.77
C PHE A 228 8.57 21.68 13.02
#